data_AF-A0A370H2A4-F1
#
_entry.id   AF-A0A370H2A4-F1
#
_cell.length_a   1.000
_cell.length_b   1.000
_cell.length_c   1.000
_cell.angle_alpha   90.00
_cell.angle_beta   90.00
_cell.angle_gamma   90.00
#
_symmetry.space_group_name_H-M   'P 1'
#
loop_
_entity.id
_entity.type
_entity.pdbx_description
1 polymer ?
#
loop_
_entity_poly.entity_id
_entity_poly.type
_entity_poly.pdbx_seq_one_letter_code
_entity_poly.pdbx_strand_id
1 'polypeptide(L)'
;MSDPARDTDLLDEIRRVGACAGTDLDAVTLALSDGEMTFLARQLTKVATHIATRAGSSRGLPPPGTLPGAGTDRIDLSAQWTAIPIAGMFLRNTLTRWLWADVMVDADRAVHDLTKAFVAVIETRQLPYPTRMTLRLRAASATRLIVELHDSPENAHITTESGNLISPRIENISVRCGQHTNRGRTILWCELARPEYNRWI
;
A
#
# COMPACT_ATOMS: atom_id res chain seq x y z
N MET A 1 20.14 7.60 -25.80
CA MET A 1 20.54 6.19 -26.00
C MET A 1 21.34 5.80 -24.77
N SER A 2 20.76 4.98 -23.89
CA SER A 2 21.44 4.49 -22.68
C SER A 2 22.42 3.38 -23.09
N ASP A 3 23.61 3.40 -22.51
CA ASP A 3 24.67 2.43 -22.77
C ASP A 3 24.32 1.10 -22.06
N PRO A 4 24.06 0.01 -22.80
CA PRO A 4 23.58 -1.24 -22.23
C PRO A 4 24.54 -1.86 -21.20
N ALA A 5 25.84 -1.58 -21.30
CA ALA A 5 26.84 -2.06 -20.34
C ALA A 5 26.61 -1.45 -18.94
N ARG A 6 26.22 -0.17 -18.89
CA ARG A 6 26.00 0.60 -17.66
C ARG A 6 24.73 0.17 -16.92
N ASP A 7 23.75 -0.34 -17.66
CA ASP A 7 22.49 -0.85 -17.10
C ASP A 7 22.66 -2.25 -16.48
N THR A 8 23.55 -3.10 -17.03
CA THR A 8 23.93 -4.39 -16.43
C THR A 8 24.72 -4.24 -15.13
N ASP A 9 25.69 -3.31 -15.10
CA ASP A 9 26.51 -3.07 -13.91
C ASP A 9 25.65 -2.62 -12.71
N LEU A 10 24.67 -1.75 -12.96
CA LEU A 10 23.77 -1.26 -11.91
C LEU A 10 22.87 -2.39 -11.37
N LEU A 11 22.38 -3.27 -12.24
CA LEU A 11 21.54 -4.40 -11.83
C LEU A 11 22.32 -5.43 -11.00
N ASP A 12 23.56 -5.70 -11.38
CA ASP A 12 24.41 -6.62 -10.64
C ASP A 12 24.83 -6.05 -9.29
N GLU A 13 25.05 -4.74 -9.20
CA GLU A 13 25.30 -4.07 -7.92
C GLU A 13 24.06 -4.10 -7.00
N ILE A 14 22.85 -3.89 -7.55
CA ILE A 14 21.60 -4.05 -6.79
C ILE A 14 21.43 -5.49 -6.29
N ARG A 15 21.71 -6.49 -7.13
CA ARG A 15 21.66 -7.91 -6.74
C ARG A 15 22.68 -8.24 -5.66
N ARG A 16 23.89 -7.70 -5.77
CA ARG A 16 24.96 -7.85 -4.79
C ARG A 16 24.55 -7.31 -3.42
N VAL A 17 24.01 -6.09 -3.38
CA VAL A 17 23.48 -5.49 -2.15
C VAL A 17 22.31 -6.29 -1.58
N GLY A 18 21.42 -6.80 -2.44
CA GLY A 18 20.31 -7.66 -2.01
C GLY A 18 20.72 -9.05 -1.50
N ALA A 19 21.90 -9.53 -1.89
CA ALA A 19 22.47 -10.81 -1.45
C ALA A 19 23.36 -10.69 -0.20
N CYS A 20 23.62 -9.46 0.30
CA CYS A 20 24.37 -9.26 1.53
C CYS A 20 23.63 -9.93 2.72
N ALA A 21 24.39 -10.64 3.55
CA ALA A 21 23.85 -11.26 4.75
C ALA A 21 23.36 -10.19 5.73
N GLY A 22 22.22 -10.43 6.39
CA GLY A 22 21.63 -9.47 7.34
C GLY A 22 22.59 -9.08 8.46
N THR A 23 23.44 -10.01 8.91
CA THR A 23 24.46 -9.76 9.95
C THR A 23 25.54 -8.77 9.52
N ASP A 24 25.91 -8.76 8.23
CA ASP A 24 26.92 -7.83 7.71
C ASP A 24 26.31 -6.44 7.51
N LEU A 25 25.04 -6.39 7.09
CA LEU A 25 24.27 -5.14 7.00
C LEU A 25 24.08 -4.51 8.39
N ASP A 26 23.79 -5.30 9.41
CA ASP A 26 23.63 -4.83 10.80
C ASP A 26 24.96 -4.27 11.34
N ALA A 27 26.08 -4.97 11.11
CA ALA A 27 27.41 -4.53 11.53
C ALA A 27 27.82 -3.21 10.85
N VAL A 28 27.54 -3.06 9.57
CA VAL A 28 27.82 -1.82 8.82
C VAL A 28 26.90 -0.69 9.28
N THR A 29 25.63 -0.97 9.55
CA THR A 29 24.67 0.04 10.02
C THR A 29 25.06 0.60 11.39
N LEU A 30 25.60 -0.24 12.27
CA LEU A 30 26.13 0.18 13.57
C LEU A 30 27.38 1.08 13.47
N ALA A 31 28.09 1.06 12.35
CA ALA A 31 29.28 1.87 12.12
C ALA A 31 28.97 3.25 11.48
N LEU A 32 27.72 3.49 11.07
CA LEU A 32 27.30 4.76 10.46
C LEU A 32 26.89 5.77 11.53
N SER A 33 27.16 7.05 11.28
CA SER A 33 26.57 8.14 12.05
C SER A 33 25.08 8.33 11.74
N ASP A 34 24.34 8.98 12.64
CA ASP A 34 22.91 9.29 12.45
C ASP A 34 22.64 10.08 11.14
N GLY A 35 23.57 10.95 10.76
CA GLY A 35 23.51 11.73 9.52
C GLY A 35 23.65 10.86 8.28
N GLU A 36 24.58 9.89 8.30
CA GLU A 36 24.81 8.94 7.22
C GLU A 36 23.65 7.95 7.09
N MET A 37 23.11 7.46 8.22
CA MET A 37 21.90 6.64 8.24
C MET A 37 20.72 7.36 7.59
N THR A 38 20.49 8.62 7.96
CA THR A 38 19.40 9.43 7.41
C THR A 38 19.58 9.66 5.91
N PHE A 39 20.80 9.92 5.47
CA PHE A 39 21.13 10.08 4.06
C PHE A 39 20.90 8.78 3.28
N LEU A 40 21.40 7.65 3.79
CA LEU A 40 21.25 6.34 3.17
C LEU A 40 19.78 5.94 3.08
N ALA A 41 19.01 6.10 4.14
CA ALA A 41 17.56 5.83 4.15
C ALA A 41 16.82 6.65 3.08
N ARG A 42 17.19 7.93 2.91
CA ARG A 42 16.63 8.79 1.86
C ARG A 42 16.98 8.30 0.46
N GLN A 43 18.22 7.85 0.23
CA GLN A 43 18.63 7.32 -1.07
C GLN A 43 17.96 5.98 -1.38
N LEU A 44 17.90 5.06 -0.42
CA LEU A 44 17.18 3.78 -0.57
C LEU A 44 15.69 4.01 -0.83
N THR A 45 15.07 5.00 -0.17
CA THR A 45 13.69 5.40 -0.44
C THR A 45 13.52 5.90 -1.88
N LYS A 46 14.45 6.72 -2.39
CA LYS A 46 14.43 7.17 -3.78
C LYS A 46 14.59 6.02 -4.76
N VAL A 47 15.51 5.09 -4.51
CA VAL A 47 15.72 3.89 -5.34
C VAL A 47 14.47 3.02 -5.34
N ALA A 48 13.92 2.71 -4.16
CA ALA A 48 12.68 1.95 -4.02
C ALA A 48 11.50 2.63 -4.75
N THR A 49 11.38 3.95 -4.59
CA THR A 49 10.37 4.74 -5.32
C THR A 49 10.59 4.66 -6.82
N HIS A 50 11.83 4.76 -7.29
CA HIS A 50 12.18 4.72 -8.71
C HIS A 50 11.90 3.35 -9.34
N ILE A 51 12.30 2.27 -8.66
CA ILE A 51 11.98 0.89 -9.05
C ILE A 51 10.46 0.71 -9.11
N ALA A 52 9.73 1.17 -8.08
CA ALA A 52 8.28 1.08 -8.05
C ALA A 52 7.61 1.95 -9.13
N THR A 53 8.21 3.08 -9.54
CA THR A 53 7.68 3.93 -10.63
C THR A 53 7.92 3.32 -12.01
N ARG A 54 9.06 2.61 -12.19
CA ARG A 54 9.44 2.03 -13.49
C ARG A 54 8.96 0.60 -13.69
N ALA A 55 8.66 -0.13 -12.62
CA ALA A 55 7.92 -1.40 -12.65
C ALA A 55 6.42 -1.19 -12.98
N GLY A 56 6.06 -0.04 -13.57
CA GLY A 56 4.70 0.37 -13.94
C GLY A 56 4.03 -0.65 -14.86
N SER A 57 3.38 -1.62 -14.24
CA SER A 57 2.34 -2.54 -14.77
C SER A 57 2.07 -3.72 -13.83
N SER A 58 2.87 -3.94 -12.78
CA SER A 58 2.66 -5.13 -11.94
C SER A 58 1.59 -4.90 -10.87
N ARG A 59 0.41 -5.50 -11.10
CA ARG A 59 -0.34 -6.25 -10.08
C ARG A 59 0.64 -6.80 -9.04
N GLY A 60 0.78 -6.17 -7.88
CA GLY A 60 1.93 -6.41 -7.00
C GLY A 60 1.77 -5.87 -5.58
N LEU A 61 2.78 -6.14 -4.73
CA LEU A 61 2.83 -5.79 -3.30
C LEU A 61 2.62 -4.28 -3.05
N PRO A 62 1.94 -3.90 -1.96
CA PRO A 62 1.87 -2.49 -1.57
C PRO A 62 3.27 -1.95 -1.23
N PRO A 63 3.56 -0.66 -1.49
CA PRO A 63 4.88 -0.07 -1.24
C PRO A 63 5.36 -0.33 0.20
N PRO A 64 6.61 -0.77 0.42
CA PRO A 64 7.13 -1.02 1.76
C PRO A 64 7.38 0.30 2.50
N GLY A 65 7.16 0.28 3.81
CA GLY A 65 7.60 1.32 4.74
C GLY A 65 6.56 2.38 5.09
N THR A 66 6.78 2.98 6.25
CA THR A 66 6.24 4.26 6.71
C THR A 66 7.45 5.09 7.13
N LEU A 67 7.49 6.37 6.78
CA LEU A 67 8.50 7.25 7.35
C LEU A 67 8.36 7.19 8.89
N PRO A 68 9.45 7.24 9.67
CA PRO A 68 9.37 7.36 11.12
C PRO A 68 8.50 8.58 11.49
N GLY A 69 7.43 8.36 12.25
CA GLY A 69 6.43 9.39 12.57
C GLY A 69 5.29 9.57 11.55
N ALA A 70 5.28 8.83 10.43
CA ALA A 70 4.16 8.81 9.51
C ALA A 70 3.07 7.83 10.01
N GLY A 71 1.84 8.35 10.09
CA GLY A 71 0.71 7.63 10.66
C GLY A 71 0.43 6.30 9.98
N THR A 72 0.26 5.25 10.78
CA THR A 72 -0.35 3.99 10.37
C THR A 72 -1.47 3.68 11.33
N ASP A 73 -2.65 3.38 10.80
CA ASP A 73 -3.80 2.97 11.58
C ASP A 73 -4.50 1.80 10.91
N ARG A 74 -5.19 0.98 11.71
CA ARG A 74 -5.96 -0.14 11.21
C ARG A 74 -7.23 -0.36 12.01
N ILE A 75 -8.22 -0.94 11.37
CA ILE A 75 -9.45 -1.42 11.98
C ILE A 75 -9.77 -2.82 11.45
N ASP A 76 -10.18 -3.70 12.36
CA ASP A 76 -10.70 -5.01 12.02
C ASP A 76 -12.23 -4.92 11.93
N LEU A 77 -12.79 -5.45 10.85
CA LEU A 77 -14.20 -5.33 10.49
C LEU A 77 -14.78 -6.72 10.20
N SER A 78 -16.06 -6.90 10.48
CA SER A 78 -16.83 -8.02 9.92
C SER A 78 -17.06 -7.75 8.43
N ALA A 79 -16.85 -8.74 7.56
CA ALA A 79 -17.04 -8.64 6.11
C ALA A 79 -18.53 -8.67 5.75
N GLN A 80 -19.24 -7.59 6.10
CA GLN A 80 -20.67 -7.37 5.88
C GLN A 80 -20.91 -5.95 5.38
N TRP A 81 -22.09 -5.67 4.82
CA TRP A 81 -22.42 -4.33 4.27
C TRP A 81 -22.31 -3.20 5.29
N THR A 82 -22.54 -3.49 6.57
CA THR A 82 -22.35 -2.54 7.68
C THR A 82 -20.90 -2.08 7.84
N ALA A 83 -19.93 -2.80 7.26
CA ALA A 83 -18.53 -2.40 7.30
C ALA A 83 -18.23 -1.15 6.47
N ILE A 84 -19.01 -0.87 5.41
CA ILE A 84 -18.80 0.31 4.55
C ILE A 84 -18.89 1.62 5.36
N PRO A 85 -19.99 1.91 6.09
CA PRO A 85 -20.07 3.14 6.88
C PRO A 85 -19.05 3.17 8.04
N ILE A 86 -18.72 2.02 8.64
CA ILE A 86 -17.72 1.94 9.73
C ILE A 86 -16.32 2.26 9.17
N ALA A 87 -15.96 1.71 8.01
CA ALA A 87 -14.71 1.98 7.31
C ALA A 87 -14.59 3.46 6.93
N GLY A 88 -15.67 4.07 6.42
CA GLY A 88 -15.69 5.51 6.12
C GLY A 88 -15.52 6.39 7.36
N MET A 89 -16.14 6.03 8.49
CA MET A 89 -15.96 6.75 9.76
C MET A 89 -14.53 6.62 10.28
N PHE A 90 -13.97 5.41 10.25
CA PHE A 90 -12.58 5.15 10.60
C PHE A 90 -11.61 5.98 9.75
N LEU A 91 -11.83 6.04 8.43
CA LEU A 91 -11.04 6.88 7.53
C LEU A 91 -11.10 8.35 7.94
N ARG A 92 -12.30 8.91 8.12
CA ARG A 92 -12.49 10.32 8.45
C ARG A 92 -11.79 10.70 9.75
N ASN A 93 -11.95 9.88 10.79
CA ASN A 93 -11.31 10.10 12.09
C ASN A 93 -9.78 10.02 11.96
N THR A 94 -9.28 9.07 11.18
CA THR A 94 -7.84 8.88 10.96
C THR A 94 -7.24 10.07 10.19
N LEU A 95 -7.83 10.45 9.04
CA LEU A 95 -7.33 11.56 8.25
C LEU A 95 -7.48 12.91 8.95
N THR A 96 -8.52 13.09 9.77
CA THR A 96 -8.66 14.29 10.61
C THR A 96 -7.53 14.36 11.65
N ARG A 97 -7.25 13.25 12.33
CA ARG A 97 -6.13 13.15 13.29
C ARG A 97 -4.77 13.39 12.63
N TRP A 98 -4.61 12.99 11.38
CA TRP A 98 -3.38 13.21 10.61
C TRP A 98 -3.31 14.58 9.93
N LEU A 99 -4.39 15.39 9.98
CA LEU A 99 -4.53 16.67 9.28
C LEU A 99 -4.43 16.54 7.74
N TRP A 100 -5.01 15.46 7.18
CA TRP A 100 -5.00 15.12 5.75
C TRP A 100 -6.38 15.25 5.12
N ALA A 101 -7.08 16.36 5.41
CA ALA A 101 -8.42 16.61 4.90
C ALA A 101 -8.48 16.78 3.37
N ASP A 102 -7.37 17.17 2.75
CA ASP A 102 -7.23 17.42 1.31
C ASP A 102 -7.33 16.15 0.45
N VAL A 103 -6.98 14.97 0.98
CA VAL A 103 -7.13 13.68 0.27
C VAL A 103 -8.45 12.96 0.62
N MET A 104 -9.29 13.57 1.46
CA MET A 104 -10.48 12.93 2.03
C MET A 104 -11.44 12.39 0.97
N VAL A 105 -11.71 13.17 -0.09
CA VAL A 105 -12.72 12.80 -1.10
C VAL A 105 -12.30 11.54 -1.86
N ASP A 106 -11.06 11.48 -2.33
CA ASP A 106 -10.57 10.32 -3.08
C ASP A 106 -10.33 9.13 -2.15
N ALA A 107 -9.92 9.37 -0.90
CA ALA A 107 -9.78 8.31 0.10
C ALA A 107 -11.13 7.70 0.50
N ASP A 108 -12.18 8.50 0.68
CA ASP A 108 -13.54 8.03 1.03
C ASP A 108 -14.10 7.18 -0.11
N ARG A 109 -13.93 7.61 -1.37
CA ARG A 109 -14.26 6.82 -2.57
C ARG A 109 -13.47 5.51 -2.63
N ALA A 110 -12.17 5.56 -2.35
CA ALA A 110 -11.32 4.39 -2.39
C ALA A 110 -11.71 3.35 -1.34
N VAL A 111 -11.87 3.78 -0.09
CA VAL A 111 -12.31 2.93 1.02
C VAL A 111 -13.69 2.35 0.73
N HIS A 112 -14.62 3.17 0.26
CA HIS A 112 -15.97 2.72 -0.09
C HIS A 112 -15.92 1.62 -1.17
N ASP A 113 -15.25 1.87 -2.30
CA ASP A 113 -15.24 0.94 -3.43
C ASP A 113 -14.50 -0.36 -3.13
N LEU A 114 -13.34 -0.30 -2.45
CA LEU A 114 -12.61 -1.50 -2.03
C LEU A 114 -13.41 -2.33 -1.03
N THR A 115 -14.01 -1.70 -0.01
CA THR A 115 -14.83 -2.38 0.99
C THR A 115 -16.07 -3.00 0.36
N LYS A 116 -16.74 -2.26 -0.52
CA LYS A 116 -17.91 -2.73 -1.27
C LYS A 116 -17.58 -3.94 -2.13
N ALA A 117 -16.49 -3.89 -2.91
CA ALA A 117 -16.08 -4.99 -3.78
C ALA A 117 -15.79 -6.26 -2.96
N PHE A 118 -15.07 -6.11 -1.84
CA PHE A 118 -14.76 -7.21 -0.95
C PHE A 118 -16.02 -7.83 -0.33
N VAL A 119 -16.89 -7.01 0.26
CA VAL A 119 -18.13 -7.49 0.90
C VAL A 119 -19.05 -8.19 -0.11
N ALA A 120 -19.19 -7.64 -1.31
CA ALA A 120 -20.01 -8.24 -2.37
C ALA A 120 -19.52 -9.66 -2.71
N VAL A 121 -18.20 -9.85 -2.81
CA VAL A 121 -17.60 -11.17 -3.06
C VAL A 121 -17.88 -12.15 -1.92
N ILE A 122 -17.73 -11.73 -0.67
CA ILE A 122 -18.00 -12.61 0.48
C ILE A 122 -19.49 -13.00 0.53
N GLU A 123 -20.39 -12.05 0.27
CA GLU A 123 -21.83 -12.30 0.31
C GLU A 123 -22.29 -13.28 -0.78
N THR A 124 -21.69 -13.23 -1.98
CA THR A 124 -22.03 -14.18 -3.06
C THR A 124 -21.80 -15.65 -2.69
N ARG A 125 -20.96 -15.93 -1.67
CA ARG A 125 -20.69 -17.29 -1.18
C ARG A 125 -21.66 -17.77 -0.10
N GLN A 126 -22.56 -16.93 0.39
CA GLN A 126 -23.62 -17.28 1.36
C GLN A 126 -23.08 -18.07 2.57
N LEU A 127 -21.99 -17.60 3.17
CA LEU A 127 -21.41 -18.25 4.35
C LEU A 127 -22.39 -18.22 5.53
N PRO A 128 -22.41 -19.28 6.36
CA PRO A 128 -23.32 -19.35 7.52
C PRO A 128 -22.97 -18.37 8.64
N TYR A 129 -21.80 -17.72 8.57
CA TYR A 129 -21.34 -16.73 9.54
C TYR A 129 -20.53 -15.62 8.84
N PRO A 130 -20.51 -14.40 9.41
CA PRO A 130 -19.66 -13.33 8.90
C PRO A 130 -18.18 -13.67 9.11
N THR A 131 -17.38 -13.41 8.08
CA THR A 131 -15.91 -13.47 8.15
C THR A 131 -15.32 -12.11 8.50
N ARG A 132 -14.00 -12.01 8.61
CA ARG A 132 -13.31 -10.78 9.01
C ARG A 132 -12.54 -10.16 7.83
N MET A 133 -12.25 -8.88 7.95
CA MET A 133 -11.30 -8.17 7.08
C MET A 133 -10.62 -7.07 7.88
N THR A 134 -9.45 -6.63 7.43
CA THR A 134 -8.73 -5.51 8.06
C THR A 134 -8.56 -4.40 7.06
N LEU A 135 -9.06 -3.22 7.38
CA LEU A 135 -8.73 -1.98 6.66
C LEU A 135 -7.52 -1.33 7.34
N ARG A 136 -6.50 -1.02 6.55
CA ARG A 136 -5.29 -0.35 7.01
C ARG A 136 -5.03 0.90 6.18
N LEU A 137 -4.70 1.98 6.86
CA LEU A 137 -4.26 3.23 6.27
C LEU A 137 -2.79 3.44 6.62
N ARG A 138 -1.99 3.83 5.63
CA ARG A 138 -0.58 4.17 5.83
C ARG A 138 -0.24 5.48 5.15
N ALA A 139 0.33 6.42 5.89
CA ALA A 139 1.04 7.54 5.32
C ALA A 139 2.41 7.08 4.80
N ALA A 140 2.49 6.72 3.52
CA ALA A 140 3.75 6.25 2.92
C ALA A 140 4.79 7.37 2.79
N SER A 141 4.31 8.60 2.59
CA SER A 141 5.12 9.83 2.63
C SER A 141 4.24 11.02 3.01
N ALA A 142 4.79 12.22 3.09
CA ALA A 142 4.01 13.45 3.34
C ALA A 142 2.91 13.71 2.28
N THR A 143 3.00 13.10 1.10
CA THR A 143 2.11 13.32 -0.05
C THR A 143 1.45 12.05 -0.59
N ARG A 144 1.62 10.92 0.10
CA ARG A 144 1.10 9.61 -0.35
C ARG A 144 0.37 8.88 0.77
N LEU A 145 -0.90 8.58 0.52
CA LEU A 145 -1.75 7.72 1.36
C LEU A 145 -1.85 6.35 0.71
N ILE A 146 -1.63 5.27 1.45
CA ILE A 146 -1.94 3.92 1.03
C ILE A 146 -3.16 3.43 1.80
N VAL A 147 -4.15 2.95 1.06
CA VAL A 147 -5.31 2.25 1.60
C VAL A 147 -5.14 0.78 1.28
N GLU A 148 -5.21 -0.09 2.30
CA GLU A 148 -5.10 -1.54 2.14
C GLU A 148 -6.30 -2.23 2.77
N LEU A 149 -6.87 -3.19 2.07
CA LEU A 149 -7.88 -4.09 2.59
C LEU A 149 -7.32 -5.51 2.57
N HIS A 150 -7.20 -6.10 3.75
CA HIS A 150 -6.69 -7.44 3.96
C HIS A 150 -7.86 -8.37 4.24
N ASP A 151 -7.83 -9.55 3.64
CA ASP A 151 -8.75 -10.63 3.96
C ASP A 151 -8.52 -11.19 5.39
N SER A 152 -9.13 -12.31 5.72
CA SER A 152 -8.89 -13.10 6.93
C SER A 152 -8.67 -14.57 6.54
N PRO A 153 -8.13 -15.45 7.42
CA PRO A 153 -7.88 -16.84 7.03
C PRO A 153 -9.17 -17.55 6.59
N GLU A 154 -10.30 -17.16 7.19
CA GLU A 154 -11.62 -17.75 6.95
C GLU A 154 -12.16 -17.45 5.54
N ASN A 155 -11.79 -16.33 4.92
CA ASN A 155 -12.28 -15.93 3.59
C ASN A 155 -11.20 -15.82 2.51
N ALA A 156 -9.95 -16.12 2.83
CA ALA A 156 -8.82 -15.88 1.93
C ALA A 156 -8.95 -16.59 0.57
N HIS A 157 -9.48 -17.82 0.58
CA HIS A 157 -9.74 -18.60 -0.63
C HIS A 157 -10.80 -17.92 -1.52
N ILE A 158 -11.86 -17.36 -0.93
CA ILE A 158 -12.96 -16.69 -1.65
C ILE A 158 -12.42 -15.47 -2.39
N THR A 159 -11.66 -14.63 -1.69
CA THR A 159 -11.08 -13.40 -2.24
C THR A 159 -10.09 -13.73 -3.37
N THR A 160 -9.30 -14.79 -3.20
CA THR A 160 -8.32 -15.23 -4.22
C THR A 160 -9.00 -15.73 -5.50
N GLU A 161 -10.13 -16.44 -5.39
CA GLU A 161 -10.89 -16.96 -6.53
C GLU A 161 -11.71 -15.91 -7.28
N SER A 162 -12.03 -14.79 -6.63
CA SER A 162 -12.97 -13.79 -7.14
C SER A 162 -12.47 -12.94 -8.33
N GLY A 163 -11.23 -13.15 -8.77
CA GLY A 163 -10.63 -12.42 -9.87
C GLY A 163 -10.15 -11.02 -9.45
N ASN A 164 -10.34 -10.02 -10.32
CA ASN A 164 -9.90 -8.65 -10.07
C ASN A 164 -10.97 -7.87 -9.30
N LEU A 165 -10.64 -7.45 -8.08
CA LEU A 165 -11.53 -6.65 -7.22
C LEU A 165 -11.26 -5.15 -7.28
N ILE A 166 -10.26 -4.72 -8.05
CA ILE A 166 -9.97 -3.30 -8.25
C ILE A 166 -10.91 -2.75 -9.32
N SER A 167 -11.75 -1.78 -8.94
CA SER A 167 -12.69 -1.14 -9.86
C SER A 167 -11.97 -0.15 -10.79
N PRO A 168 -12.51 0.13 -11.99
CA PRO A 168 -11.98 1.19 -12.87
C PRO A 168 -11.93 2.56 -12.20
N ARG A 169 -12.82 2.81 -11.22
CA ARG A 169 -12.78 4.06 -10.45
C ARG A 169 -11.54 4.14 -9.57
N ILE A 170 -11.15 3.04 -8.90
CA ILE A 170 -9.92 2.98 -8.12
C ILE A 170 -8.71 3.23 -9.04
N GLU A 171 -8.67 2.58 -10.20
CA GLU A 171 -7.60 2.78 -11.18
C GLU A 171 -7.45 4.25 -11.59
N ASN A 172 -8.57 4.96 -11.77
CA ASN A 172 -8.57 6.37 -12.18
C ASN A 172 -8.10 7.36 -11.09
N ILE A 173 -8.42 7.11 -9.82
CA ILE A 173 -8.09 8.05 -8.72
C ILE A 173 -6.74 7.74 -8.07
N SER A 174 -6.16 6.58 -8.35
CA SER A 174 -4.95 6.11 -7.70
C SER A 174 -3.71 6.40 -8.54
N VAL A 175 -2.60 6.70 -7.86
CA VAL A 175 -1.27 6.70 -8.49
C VAL A 175 -0.89 5.27 -8.88
N ARG A 176 -1.21 4.32 -7.99
CA ARG A 176 -1.04 2.87 -8.18
C ARG A 176 -2.13 2.14 -7.44
N CYS A 177 -2.49 0.96 -7.93
CA CYS A 177 -3.38 0.06 -7.23
C CYS A 177 -3.06 -1.37 -7.61
N GLY A 178 -3.51 -2.30 -6.79
CA GLY A 178 -3.28 -3.70 -7.08
C GLY A 178 -3.99 -4.63 -6.13
N GLN A 179 -4.00 -5.89 -6.55
CA GLN A 179 -4.36 -7.04 -5.75
C GLN A 179 -3.11 -7.91 -5.66
N HIS A 180 -2.71 -8.24 -4.43
CA HIS A 180 -1.56 -9.08 -4.18
C HIS A 180 -1.95 -10.27 -3.33
N THR A 181 -1.57 -11.47 -3.76
CA THR A 181 -1.80 -12.71 -3.02
C THR A 181 -0.47 -13.28 -2.54
N ASN A 182 -0.33 -13.50 -1.23
CA ASN A 182 0.85 -14.10 -0.60
C ASN A 182 0.41 -15.19 0.38
N ARG A 183 0.93 -16.42 0.21
CA ARG A 183 0.58 -17.57 1.07
C ARG A 183 -0.94 -17.75 1.27
N GLY A 184 -1.70 -17.56 0.19
CA GLY A 184 -3.16 -17.65 0.19
C GLY A 184 -3.89 -16.44 0.78
N ARG A 185 -3.18 -15.40 1.24
CA ARG A 185 -3.77 -14.14 1.75
C ARG A 185 -3.77 -13.08 0.67
N THR A 186 -4.92 -12.47 0.44
CA THR A 186 -5.13 -11.43 -0.56
C THR A 186 -5.22 -10.05 0.09
N ILE A 187 -4.48 -9.10 -0.48
CA ILE A 187 -4.48 -7.69 -0.12
C ILE A 187 -4.92 -6.90 -1.34
N LEU A 188 -6.00 -6.14 -1.20
CA LEU A 188 -6.40 -5.11 -2.14
C LEU A 188 -5.79 -3.79 -1.67
N TRP A 189 -5.23 -2.99 -2.56
CA TRP A 189 -4.66 -1.73 -2.15
C TRP A 189 -4.67 -0.67 -3.25
N CYS A 190 -4.60 0.57 -2.82
CA CYS A 190 -4.34 1.70 -3.68
C CYS A 190 -3.48 2.77 -2.99
N GLU A 191 -2.63 3.42 -3.77
CA GLU A 191 -1.83 4.57 -3.39
C GLU A 191 -2.48 5.84 -3.97
N LEU A 192 -2.87 6.76 -3.09
CA LEU A 192 -3.47 8.05 -3.43
C LEU A 192 -2.44 9.16 -3.27
N ALA A 193 -2.44 10.08 -4.24
CA ALA A 193 -1.70 11.33 -4.13
C ALA A 193 -2.52 12.33 -3.31
N ARG A 194 -1.87 13.01 -2.37
CA ARG A 194 -2.40 14.28 -1.89
C ARG A 194 -2.40 15.28 -3.06
N PRO A 195 -3.47 16.08 -3.22
CA PRO A 195 -3.42 17.20 -4.14
C PRO A 195 -2.21 18.07 -3.78
N GLU A 196 -1.28 18.23 -4.71
CA GLU A 196 -0.26 19.27 -4.55
C GLU A 196 -1.02 20.60 -4.48
N TYR A 197 -0.69 21.45 -3.51
CA TYR A 197 -1.26 22.80 -3.35
C TYR A 197 -1.14 23.68 -4.61
N ASN A 198 -0.53 23.19 -5.69
CA ASN A 198 -0.26 23.87 -6.96
C ASN A 198 -1.20 23.50 -8.11
N ARG A 199 -2.25 22.69 -7.93
CA ARG A 199 -3.18 22.38 -9.05
C ARG A 199 -4.22 23.46 -9.35
N TRP A 200 -4.24 24.59 -8.62
CA TRP A 200 -5.21 25.67 -8.79
C TRP A 200 -4.65 27.09 -8.52
N ILE A 201 -3.47 27.42 -9.05
CA ILE A 201 -3.07 28.82 -9.29
C ILE A 201 -2.66 28.95 -10.75
#